data_AF-A0AAW5B4Z6-F1
#
_entry.id   AF-A0AAW5B4Z6-F1
#
_cell.length_a   1.000
_cell.length_b   1.000
_cell.length_c   1.000
_cell.angle_alpha   90.00
_cell.angle_beta   90.00
_cell.angle_gamma   90.00
#
_symmetry.space_group_name_H-M   'P 1'
#
loop_
_entity.id
_entity.type
_entity.pdbx_description
1 polymer ?
#
loop_
_entity_poly.entity_id
_entity_poly.type
_entity_poly.pdbx_seq_one_letter_code
_entity_poly.pdbx_strand_id
1 'polypeptide(L)'
;MFKKNKSQKDDLGVIGKIAVGFMLALLILSSVTFFLVLYFFGFAGIFIIVGIEYYSFKLLIVFSLWFLGVGIIFELVFKGVFFLVIANINRYKIYLYILVDVIAGWLALFTVDELITGITISAPQEMIIAIILSLTEFAFKDKEEGKD
;
A
#
# COMPACT_ATOMS: atom_id res chain seq x y z
N MET A 1 -18.24 44.39 33.62
CA MET A 1 -18.44 44.82 32.21
C MET A 1 -17.61 43.89 31.32
N PHE A 2 -18.17 42.74 30.92
CA PHE A 2 -17.45 41.75 30.10
C PHE A 2 -17.56 42.14 28.63
N LYS A 3 -16.43 42.56 28.04
CA LYS A 3 -16.32 42.93 26.63
C LYS A 3 -16.40 41.65 25.80
N LYS A 4 -17.51 41.49 25.09
CA LYS A 4 -17.82 40.36 24.20
C LYS A 4 -16.70 40.21 23.17
N ASN A 5 -15.98 39.08 23.21
CA ASN A 5 -14.94 38.76 22.25
C ASN A 5 -15.60 38.57 20.88
N LYS A 6 -15.28 39.41 19.90
CA LYS A 6 -15.84 39.33 18.55
C LYS A 6 -15.34 38.04 17.91
N SER A 7 -16.28 37.16 17.60
CA SER A 7 -16.14 36.03 16.68
C SER A 7 -15.25 36.43 15.49
N GLN A 8 -14.14 35.72 15.34
CA GLN A 8 -13.31 35.72 14.14
C GLN A 8 -14.23 35.51 12.94
N LYS A 9 -14.36 36.52 12.07
CA LYS A 9 -15.11 36.45 10.82
C LYS A 9 -14.22 35.77 9.80
N ASP A 10 -14.72 34.72 9.14
CA ASP A 10 -14.08 34.11 7.97
C ASP A 10 -13.97 35.15 6.84
N ASP A 11 -12.84 35.85 6.77
CA ASP A 11 -12.59 36.97 5.85
C ASP A 11 -12.10 36.53 4.45
N LEU A 12 -12.38 35.29 4.04
CA LEU A 12 -12.22 34.88 2.65
C LEU A 12 -13.54 35.09 1.91
N GLY A 13 -13.54 36.02 0.95
CA GLY A 13 -14.62 36.15 -0.02
C GLY A 13 -14.88 34.84 -0.78
N VAL A 14 -16.04 34.72 -1.43
CA VAL A 14 -16.47 33.48 -2.12
C VAL A 14 -15.38 32.92 -3.06
N ILE A 15 -14.69 33.80 -3.78
CA ILE A 15 -13.58 33.45 -4.68
C ILE A 15 -12.40 32.85 -3.89
N GLY A 16 -12.06 33.42 -2.73
CA GLY A 16 -11.00 32.91 -1.86
C GLY A 16 -11.30 31.51 -1.33
N LYS A 17 -12.55 31.24 -0.94
CA LYS A 17 -12.98 29.90 -0.50
C LYS A 17 -12.89 28.87 -1.62
N ILE A 18 -13.31 29.23 -2.84
CA ILE A 18 -13.20 28.35 -4.02
C ILE A 18 -11.74 28.08 -4.37
N ALA A 19 -10.89 29.12 -4.37
CA ALA A 19 -9.47 28.99 -4.68
C ALA A 19 -8.75 28.08 -3.67
N VAL A 20 -9.01 28.24 -2.37
CA VAL A 20 -8.46 27.35 -1.33
C VAL A 20 -8.95 25.93 -1.52
N GLY A 21 -10.25 25.73 -1.76
CA GLY A 21 -10.80 24.39 -2.02
C GLY A 21 -10.15 23.72 -3.24
N PHE A 22 -9.93 24.47 -4.32
CA PHE A 22 -9.27 23.98 -5.53
C PHE A 22 -7.80 23.62 -5.27
N MET A 23 -7.06 24.46 -4.54
CA MET A 23 -5.66 24.16 -4.17
C MET A 23 -5.55 22.91 -3.30
N LEU A 24 -6.45 22.74 -2.32
CA LEU A 24 -6.49 21.53 -1.49
C LEU A 24 -6.82 20.29 -2.31
N ALA A 25 -7.78 20.38 -3.24
CA ALA A 25 -8.10 19.28 -4.14
C ALA A 25 -6.90 18.90 -5.03
N LEU A 26 -6.20 19.88 -5.59
CA LEU A 26 -4.97 19.66 -6.37
C LEU A 26 -3.85 19.04 -5.53
N LEU A 27 -3.70 19.47 -4.28
CA LEU A 27 -2.71 18.89 -3.37
C LEU A 27 -3.00 17.41 -3.14
N ILE A 28 -4.24 17.07 -2.79
CA ILE A 28 -4.64 15.67 -2.56
C ILE A 28 -4.45 14.84 -3.84
N LEU A 29 -4.91 15.35 -4.98
CA LEU A 29 -4.79 14.66 -6.26
C LEU A 29 -3.32 14.42 -6.65
N SER A 30 -2.45 15.40 -6.44
CA SER A 30 -1.03 15.27 -6.75
C SER A 30 -0.33 14.28 -5.82
N SER A 31 -0.65 14.27 -4.52
CA SER A 31 -0.13 13.26 -3.57
C SER A 31 -0.56 11.84 -3.93
N VAL A 32 -1.85 11.63 -4.24
CA VAL A 32 -2.36 10.31 -4.64
C VAL A 32 -1.72 9.85 -5.94
N THR A 33 -1.62 10.75 -6.94
CA THR A 33 -0.98 10.44 -8.22
C THR A 33 0.49 10.06 -8.04
N PHE A 34 1.22 10.83 -7.24
CA PHE A 34 2.63 10.56 -6.96
C PHE A 34 2.84 9.20 -6.28
N PHE A 35 2.01 8.89 -5.29
CA PHE A 35 2.01 7.58 -4.64
C PHE A 35 1.74 6.44 -5.64
N LEU A 36 0.71 6.56 -6.47
CA LEU A 36 0.36 5.54 -7.48
C LEU A 36 1.48 5.33 -8.50
N VAL A 37 2.17 6.40 -8.91
CA VAL A 37 3.32 6.32 -9.81
C VAL A 37 4.48 5.57 -9.16
N LEU A 38 4.85 5.90 -7.92
CA LEU A 38 5.91 5.19 -7.20
C LEU A 38 5.56 3.71 -7.01
N TYR A 39 4.32 3.43 -6.64
CA TYR A 39 3.81 2.08 -6.46
C TYR A 39 3.88 1.25 -7.75
N PHE A 40 3.46 1.83 -8.87
CA PHE A 40 3.61 1.24 -10.20
C PHE A 40 5.07 0.95 -10.54
N PHE A 41 5.97 1.90 -10.31
CA PHE A 41 7.41 1.71 -10.56
C PHE A 41 8.02 0.62 -9.67
N GLY A 42 7.50 0.42 -8.45
CA GLY A 42 7.87 -0.70 -7.59
C GLY A 42 7.61 -2.04 -8.28
N PHE A 43 6.40 -2.25 -8.81
CA PHE A 43 6.07 -3.47 -9.55
C PHE A 43 6.85 -3.60 -10.85
N ALA A 44 6.99 -2.51 -11.62
CA ALA A 44 7.78 -2.52 -12.86
C ALA A 44 9.21 -2.97 -12.59
N GLY A 45 9.84 -2.45 -11.53
CA GLY A 45 11.20 -2.81 -11.13
C GLY A 45 11.31 -4.27 -10.70
N ILE A 46 10.41 -4.74 -9.85
CA ILE A 46 10.39 -6.14 -9.40
C ILE A 46 10.21 -7.10 -10.59
N PHE A 47 9.29 -6.79 -11.50
CA PHE A 47 9.02 -7.65 -12.67
C PHE A 47 10.24 -7.75 -13.58
N ILE A 48 10.99 -6.65 -13.78
CA ILE A 48 12.26 -6.66 -14.51
C ILE A 48 13.29 -7.56 -13.82
N ILE A 49 13.43 -7.46 -12.49
CA ILE A 49 14.41 -8.25 -11.72
C ILE A 49 14.08 -9.74 -11.76
N VAL A 50 12.80 -10.09 -11.66
CA VAL A 50 12.30 -11.48 -11.61
C VAL A 50 12.15 -12.07 -13.02
N GLY A 51 12.25 -11.26 -14.07
CA GLY A 51 12.13 -11.70 -15.47
C GLY A 51 10.69 -12.00 -15.88
N ILE A 52 9.71 -11.23 -15.37
CA ILE A 52 8.30 -11.36 -15.72
C ILE A 52 8.02 -10.50 -16.96
N GLU A 53 7.50 -11.14 -18.00
CA GLU A 53 7.06 -10.46 -19.20
C GLU A 53 5.59 -10.05 -19.09
N TYR A 54 5.26 -8.84 -19.54
CA TYR A 54 3.91 -8.33 -19.64
C TYR A 54 3.71 -7.65 -20.99
N TYR A 55 2.54 -7.88 -21.63
CA TYR A 55 2.31 -7.41 -23.00
C TYR A 55 2.20 -5.88 -23.14
N SER A 56 1.88 -5.15 -22.07
CA SER A 56 1.66 -3.70 -22.13
C SER A 56 1.76 -3.04 -20.76
N PHE A 57 2.25 -1.79 -20.72
CA PHE A 57 2.20 -0.93 -19.54
C PHE A 57 0.79 -0.80 -18.96
N LYS A 58 -0.26 -0.85 -19.80
CA LYS A 58 -1.65 -0.78 -19.34
C LYS A 58 -2.01 -1.96 -18.44
N LEU A 59 -1.53 -3.16 -18.76
CA LEU A 59 -1.77 -4.35 -17.96
C LEU A 59 -1.08 -4.25 -16.60
N LEU A 60 0.14 -3.72 -16.58
CA LEU A 60 0.87 -3.51 -15.33
C LEU A 60 0.18 -2.47 -14.43
N ILE A 61 -0.38 -1.38 -15.01
CA ILE A 61 -1.19 -0.42 -14.23
C ILE A 61 -2.42 -1.10 -13.61
N VAL A 62 -3.16 -1.88 -14.42
CA VAL A 62 -4.35 -2.60 -13.94
C VAL A 62 -3.96 -3.61 -12.86
N PHE A 63 -2.85 -4.32 -13.03
CA PHE A 63 -2.29 -5.24 -12.04
C PHE A 63 -1.96 -4.54 -10.72
N SER A 64 -1.21 -3.45 -10.76
CA SER A 64 -0.89 -2.69 -9.56
C SER A 64 -2.15 -2.21 -8.84
N LEU A 65 -3.16 -1.69 -9.56
CA LEU A 65 -4.39 -1.23 -8.92
C LEU A 65 -5.20 -2.36 -8.27
N TRP A 66 -5.32 -3.51 -8.94
CA TRP A 66 -5.98 -4.69 -8.38
C TRP A 66 -5.22 -5.25 -7.19
N PHE A 67 -3.89 -5.35 -7.28
CA PHE A 67 -3.06 -5.80 -6.18
C PHE A 67 -3.13 -4.86 -4.98
N LEU A 68 -3.25 -3.55 -5.20
CA LEU A 68 -3.49 -2.60 -4.10
C LEU A 68 -4.82 -2.90 -3.38
N GLY A 69 -5.90 -3.13 -4.12
CA GLY A 69 -7.20 -3.45 -3.53
C GLY A 69 -7.23 -4.81 -2.83
N VAL A 70 -6.78 -5.86 -3.52
CA VAL A 70 -6.75 -7.24 -3.01
C VAL A 70 -5.76 -7.39 -1.86
N GLY A 71 -4.58 -6.77 -1.99
CA GLY A 71 -3.54 -6.75 -0.96
C GLY A 71 -4.05 -6.20 0.37
N ILE A 72 -4.76 -5.06 0.36
CA ILE A 72 -5.36 -4.48 1.57
C ILE A 72 -6.32 -5.47 2.25
N ILE A 73 -7.14 -6.20 1.48
CA ILE A 73 -8.09 -7.17 2.03
C ILE A 73 -7.34 -8.31 2.72
N PHE A 74 -6.37 -8.93 2.05
CA PHE A 74 -5.60 -10.02 2.62
C PHE A 74 -4.76 -9.58 3.82
N GLU A 75 -4.10 -8.42 3.73
CA GLU A 75 -3.31 -7.85 4.81
C GLU A 75 -4.16 -7.64 6.07
N LEU A 76 -5.36 -7.05 5.95
CA LEU A 76 -6.27 -6.85 7.08
C LEU A 76 -6.70 -8.18 7.72
N VAL A 77 -7.08 -9.17 6.90
CA VAL A 77 -7.50 -10.48 7.39
C VAL A 77 -6.36 -11.17 8.13
N PHE A 78 -5.16 -11.22 7.54
CA PHE A 78 -4.02 -11.93 8.10
C PHE A 78 -3.39 -11.21 9.30
N LYS A 79 -3.34 -9.87 9.32
CA LYS A 79 -2.96 -9.10 10.53
C LYS A 79 -3.94 -9.36 11.67
N GLY A 80 -5.24 -9.46 11.39
CA GLY A 80 -6.26 -9.86 12.36
C GLY A 80 -6.02 -11.26 12.94
N VAL A 81 -5.76 -12.25 12.08
CA VAL A 81 -5.41 -13.61 12.50
C VAL A 81 -4.12 -13.64 13.34
N PHE A 82 -3.09 -12.90 12.92
CA PHE A 82 -1.83 -12.80 13.67
C PHE A 82 -2.05 -12.24 15.07
N PHE A 83 -2.83 -11.17 15.21
CA PHE A 83 -3.14 -10.56 16.49
C PHE A 83 -3.90 -11.52 17.43
N LEU A 84 -4.83 -12.31 16.89
CA LEU A 84 -5.65 -13.23 17.70
C LEU A 84 -4.93 -14.53 18.09
N VAL A 85 -4.14 -15.09 17.18
CA VAL A 85 -3.61 -16.46 17.33
C VAL A 85 -2.13 -16.47 17.72
N ILE A 86 -1.35 -15.56 17.15
CA ILE A 86 0.11 -15.63 17.17
C ILE A 86 0.73 -14.63 18.15
N ALA A 87 0.00 -13.57 18.52
CA ALA A 87 0.49 -12.53 19.43
C ALA A 87 0.98 -13.04 20.79
N ASN A 88 0.46 -14.18 21.26
CA ASN A 88 0.83 -14.80 22.53
C ASN A 88 2.11 -15.65 22.47
N ILE A 89 2.68 -15.88 21.28
CA ILE A 89 3.88 -16.70 21.09
C ILE A 89 5.11 -15.78 21.04
N ASN A 90 5.89 -15.75 22.12
CA ASN A 90 6.99 -14.78 22.25
C ASN A 90 8.30 -15.22 21.54
N ARG A 91 8.61 -16.53 21.53
CA ARG A 91 9.92 -17.03 21.06
C ARG A 91 10.15 -16.89 19.55
N TYR A 92 9.08 -16.80 18.74
CA TYR A 92 9.17 -16.78 17.28
C TYR A 92 8.31 -15.69 16.62
N LYS A 93 7.90 -14.68 17.39
CA LYS A 93 6.92 -13.67 16.97
C LYS A 93 7.29 -12.98 15.65
N ILE A 94 8.57 -12.59 15.49
CA ILE A 94 9.08 -11.92 14.29
C ILE A 94 9.03 -12.83 13.07
N TYR A 95 9.54 -14.05 13.20
CA TYR A 95 9.53 -15.04 12.10
C TYR A 95 8.09 -15.38 11.68
N LEU A 96 7.18 -15.53 12.64
CA LEU A 96 5.78 -15.78 12.36
C LEU A 96 5.08 -14.57 11.73
N TYR A 97 5.47 -13.34 12.10
CA TYR A 97 4.95 -12.13 11.45
C TYR A 97 5.33 -12.10 9.98
N ILE A 98 6.62 -12.26 9.67
CA ILE A 98 7.12 -12.28 8.29
C ILE A 98 6.48 -13.43 7.51
N LEU A 99 6.36 -14.63 8.11
CA LEU A 99 5.74 -15.77 7.44
C LEU A 99 4.27 -15.52 7.10
N VAL A 100 3.51 -14.93 8.04
CA VAL A 100 2.10 -14.57 7.80
C VAL A 100 1.97 -13.51 6.71
N ASP A 101 2.87 -12.54 6.72
CA ASP A 101 2.91 -11.44 5.75
C ASP A 101 3.27 -11.94 4.34
N VAL A 102 4.26 -12.84 4.21
CA VAL A 102 4.57 -13.54 2.96
C VAL A 102 3.36 -14.33 2.44
N ILE A 103 2.65 -15.05 3.30
CA ILE A 103 1.46 -15.82 2.89
C ILE A 103 0.35 -14.88 2.42
N ALA A 104 0.10 -13.77 3.13
CA ALA A 104 -0.90 -12.79 2.75
C ALA A 104 -0.57 -12.14 1.40
N GLY A 105 0.68 -11.72 1.21
CA GLY A 105 1.17 -11.14 -0.04
C GLY A 105 1.13 -12.14 -1.21
N TRP A 106 1.50 -13.40 -0.97
CA TRP A 106 1.44 -14.45 -1.99
C TRP A 106 -0.01 -14.73 -2.42
N LEU A 107 -0.95 -14.86 -1.47
CA LEU A 107 -2.37 -15.07 -1.79
C LEU A 107 -2.97 -13.89 -2.56
N ALA A 108 -2.55 -12.66 -2.22
CA ALA A 108 -2.96 -11.47 -2.96
C ALA A 108 -2.41 -11.48 -4.40
N LEU A 109 -1.13 -11.85 -4.60
CA LEU A 109 -0.53 -11.97 -5.93
C LEU A 109 -1.23 -13.04 -6.77
N PHE A 110 -1.40 -14.24 -6.21
CA PHE A 110 -2.10 -15.36 -6.85
C PHE A 110 -3.51 -14.96 -7.28
N THR A 111 -4.25 -14.29 -6.39
CA THR A 111 -5.60 -13.83 -6.71
C THR A 111 -5.60 -12.82 -7.86
N VAL A 112 -4.65 -11.89 -7.89
CA VAL A 112 -4.60 -10.86 -8.94
C VAL A 112 -4.12 -11.41 -10.27
N ASP A 113 -3.17 -12.36 -10.26
CA ASP A 113 -2.71 -13.07 -11.47
C ASP A 113 -3.88 -13.81 -12.14
N GLU A 114 -4.69 -14.54 -11.37
CA GLU A 114 -5.88 -15.21 -11.87
C GLU A 114 -6.98 -14.25 -12.36
N LEU A 115 -7.07 -13.05 -11.80
CA LEU A 115 -8.06 -12.03 -12.21
C LEU A 115 -7.67 -11.29 -13.49
N ILE A 116 -6.38 -11.22 -13.82
CA ILE A 116 -5.86 -10.38 -14.91
C ILE A 116 -5.24 -11.25 -16.00
N THR A 117 -6.00 -11.46 -17.07
CA THR A 117 -5.47 -12.10 -18.27
C THR A 117 -4.43 -11.21 -18.95
N GLY A 118 -3.25 -11.75 -19.26
CA GLY A 118 -2.20 -11.06 -20.02
C GLY A 118 -0.94 -10.70 -19.23
N ILE A 119 -0.85 -11.10 -17.97
CA ILE A 119 0.43 -11.22 -17.27
C ILE A 119 0.59 -12.71 -16.97
N THR A 120 1.79 -13.25 -17.11
CA THR A 120 2.05 -14.66 -16.86
C THR A 120 3.08 -14.74 -15.76
N ILE A 121 2.59 -14.89 -14.52
CA ILE A 121 3.44 -15.07 -13.36
C ILE A 121 3.38 -16.54 -12.96
N SER A 122 4.54 -17.19 -12.93
CA SER A 122 4.60 -18.56 -12.40
C SER A 122 4.57 -18.54 -10.88
N ALA A 123 4.03 -19.59 -10.24
CA ALA A 123 3.99 -19.70 -8.78
C ALA A 123 5.35 -19.44 -8.07
N PRO A 124 6.51 -19.88 -8.60
CA PRO A 124 7.81 -19.51 -8.02
C PRO A 124 8.09 -17.99 -8.08
N GLN A 125 7.69 -17.32 -9.15
CA GLN A 125 7.84 -15.86 -9.29
C GLN A 125 6.93 -15.12 -8.31
N GLU A 126 5.67 -15.55 -8.14
CA GLU A 126 4.76 -14.99 -7.14
C GLU A 126 5.35 -15.07 -5.73
N MET A 127 5.90 -16.24 -5.37
CA MET A 127 6.51 -16.46 -4.07
C MET A 127 7.74 -15.55 -3.87
N ILE A 128 8.60 -15.40 -4.88
CA ILE A 128 9.75 -14.50 -4.83
C ILE A 128 9.29 -13.05 -4.62
N ILE A 129 8.27 -12.59 -5.34
CA ILE A 129 7.72 -11.24 -5.18
C ILE A 129 7.16 -11.06 -3.77
N ALA A 130 6.36 -12.01 -3.27
CA ALA A 130 5.80 -11.96 -1.92
C ALA A 130 6.88 -11.84 -0.83
N ILE A 131 7.97 -12.60 -0.97
CA ILE A 131 9.12 -12.52 -0.07
C ILE A 131 9.79 -11.14 -0.15
N ILE A 132 10.04 -10.62 -1.36
CA ILE A 132 10.64 -9.29 -1.55
C ILE A 132 9.79 -8.21 -0.89
N LEU A 133 8.47 -8.23 -1.12
CA LEU A 133 7.53 -7.27 -0.54
C LEU A 133 7.53 -7.36 0.99
N SER A 134 7.43 -8.57 1.55
CA SER A 134 7.38 -8.76 3.00
C SER A 134 8.69 -8.34 3.70
N LEU A 135 9.84 -8.67 3.10
CA LEU A 135 11.13 -8.22 3.61
C LEU A 135 11.29 -6.70 3.51
N THR A 136 10.72 -6.08 2.47
CA THR A 136 10.70 -4.64 2.32
C THR A 136 9.85 -4.01 3.42
N GLU A 137 8.64 -4.49 3.66
CA GLU A 137 7.78 -4.04 4.77
C GLU A 137 8.51 -4.19 6.12
N PHE A 138 9.10 -5.35 6.37
CA PHE A 138 9.85 -5.61 7.60
C PHE A 138 11.03 -4.65 7.79
N ALA A 139 11.82 -4.41 6.73
CA ALA A 139 12.98 -3.51 6.79
C ALA A 139 12.59 -2.04 7.07
N PHE A 140 11.38 -1.63 6.68
CA PHE A 140 10.86 -0.30 7.02
C PHE A 140 10.20 -0.25 8.40
N LYS A 141 9.59 -1.34 8.85
CA LYS A 141 8.98 -1.45 10.18
C LYS A 141 9.99 -1.29 11.33
N ASP A 142 11.18 -1.87 11.18
CA ASP A 142 12.25 -1.79 12.19
C ASP A 142 12.73 -0.34 12.44
N LYS A 143 12.52 0.56 11.47
CA LYS A 143 12.84 1.99 11.62
C LYS A 143 11.80 2.78 12.44
N GLU A 144 10.59 2.26 12.59
CA GLU A 144 9.53 2.92 13.37
C GLU A 144 9.57 2.55 14.86
N GLU A 145 10.07 1.35 15.18
CA GLU A 145 10.22 0.86 16.58
C GLU A 145 11.58 1.25 17.21
N GLY A 146 12.52 1.81 16.44
CA GLY A 146 13.80 2.35 16.90
C GLY A 146 13.74 3.73 17.58
N LYS A 147 12.77 3.95 18.48
CA LYS A 147 12.81 5.00 19.49
C LYS A 147 12.97 4.35 20.87
N ASP A 148 14.20 3.95 21.17
CA ASP A 148 14.74 3.85 22.53
C ASP A 148 16.15 4.46 22.52
#